data_AF-A0AAW1MKD3-F1
#
_entry.id   AF-A0AAW1MKD3-F1
#
_cell.length_a   1.000
_cell.length_b   1.000
_cell.length_c   1.000
_cell.angle_alpha   90.00
_cell.angle_beta   90.00
_cell.angle_gamma   90.00
#
_symmetry.space_group_name_H-M   'P 1'
#
loop_
_entity.id
_entity.type
_entity.pdbx_description
1 polymer ?
#
loop_
_entity_poly.entity_id
_entity_poly.type
_entity_poly.pdbx_seq_one_letter_code
_entity_poly.pdbx_strand_id
1 'polypeptide(L)'
;MTNIQSFIFFDIETTGLPFEEYNRTRITEMCFVAVQSEHISLGVYPRVQNKLALCFNPQKMISPTATELTGLSNDLLEFQSTFNENTSDTINKFLELHRKPLCFVAHNGDRFDYPILKAELYKIGCELYDDILCIDSLQMFRHLEEPSSTDLKESGCNGTVVTSPESQKLSKEIPIELCDGYDEILLEAINSFENECGNTEKVQIMNESTPKKTINTSQIFDRGVMNDSVQDQLYFAPTSTSFNKNTKSDNTVIVNPPKARKRLNLGKRSYKLVDVYKRMTNKESENAHLASEDVDMLIHCAATLGQDFVDWANTNAKKLSAVPMMKPGVKLGS
;
A
#
# COMPACT_ATOMS: atom_id res chain seq x y z
N MET A 1 -21.40 -20.75 5.89
CA MET A 1 -20.43 -19.65 5.79
C MET A 1 -19.14 -20.11 6.45
N THR A 2 -18.00 -19.61 5.98
CA THR A 2 -16.74 -19.85 6.68
C THR A 2 -16.75 -19.10 8.02
N ASN A 3 -15.78 -19.38 8.88
CA ASN A 3 -15.56 -18.64 10.13
C ASN A 3 -14.09 -18.23 10.22
N ILE A 4 -13.69 -17.29 9.38
CA ILE A 4 -12.31 -16.79 9.26
C ILE A 4 -11.86 -16.26 10.61
N GLN A 5 -10.70 -16.71 11.08
CA GLN A 5 -10.16 -16.29 12.38
C GLN A 5 -9.06 -15.23 12.23
N SER A 6 -8.36 -15.22 11.10
CA SER A 6 -7.32 -14.21 10.83
C SER A 6 -7.28 -13.83 9.35
N PHE A 7 -7.18 -12.53 9.11
CA PHE A 7 -6.95 -11.95 7.80
C PHE A 7 -5.45 -11.70 7.62
N ILE A 8 -4.94 -12.06 6.45
CA ILE A 8 -3.58 -11.72 6.02
C ILE A 8 -3.73 -10.71 4.88
N PHE A 9 -3.61 -9.44 5.22
CA PHE A 9 -3.58 -8.36 4.24
C PHE A 9 -2.25 -8.40 3.51
N PHE A 10 -2.31 -8.27 2.20
CA PHE A 10 -1.22 -8.64 1.32
C PHE A 10 -1.15 -7.71 0.12
N ASP A 11 0.06 -7.27 -0.20
CA ASP A 11 0.39 -6.52 -1.41
C ASP A 11 1.79 -6.91 -1.92
N ILE A 12 1.99 -6.84 -3.24
CA ILE A 12 3.30 -7.00 -3.89
C ILE A 12 3.61 -5.84 -4.83
N GLU A 13 4.85 -5.37 -4.75
CA GLU A 13 5.45 -4.59 -5.82
C GLU A 13 6.21 -5.51 -6.77
N THR A 14 6.26 -5.10 -8.03
CA THR A 14 6.77 -5.97 -9.10
C THR A 14 7.58 -5.22 -10.15
N THR A 15 8.31 -5.96 -10.99
CA THR A 15 9.11 -5.40 -12.09
C THR A 15 8.31 -4.57 -13.10
N GLY A 16 7.00 -4.81 -13.21
CA GLY A 16 6.11 -4.15 -14.15
C GLY A 16 4.80 -4.89 -14.31
N LEU A 17 3.88 -4.34 -15.10
CA LEU A 17 2.54 -4.92 -15.24
C LEU A 17 2.56 -6.24 -16.05
N PRO A 18 1.80 -7.26 -15.64
CA PRO A 18 1.75 -8.56 -16.32
C PRO A 18 1.52 -8.49 -17.83
N PHE A 19 0.61 -7.62 -18.28
CA PHE A 19 0.30 -7.51 -19.70
C PHE A 19 1.44 -6.89 -20.52
N GLU A 20 2.27 -6.04 -19.92
CA GLU A 20 3.44 -5.42 -20.56
C GLU A 20 4.62 -6.39 -20.62
N GLU A 21 4.67 -7.30 -19.65
CA GLU A 21 5.77 -8.24 -19.47
C GLU A 21 5.44 -9.67 -19.92
N TYR A 22 4.36 -9.86 -20.68
CA TYR A 22 3.89 -11.18 -21.13
C TYR A 22 3.76 -12.16 -19.96
N ASN A 23 3.19 -11.73 -18.84
CA ASN A 23 3.02 -12.51 -17.61
C ASN A 23 4.33 -13.10 -17.06
N ARG A 24 5.46 -12.42 -17.30
CA ARG A 24 6.78 -12.76 -16.74
C ARG A 24 7.21 -11.79 -15.64
N THR A 25 6.25 -11.09 -15.04
CA THR A 25 6.44 -10.19 -13.91
C THR A 25 7.07 -10.92 -12.73
N ARG A 26 8.02 -10.26 -12.06
CA ARG A 26 8.72 -10.77 -10.88
C ARG A 26 8.45 -9.87 -9.67
N ILE A 27 8.43 -10.44 -8.48
CA ILE A 27 8.24 -9.70 -7.22
C ILE A 27 9.52 -8.94 -6.87
N THR A 28 9.38 -7.67 -6.46
CA THR A 28 10.46 -6.80 -5.96
C THR A 28 10.29 -6.47 -4.48
N GLU A 29 9.05 -6.37 -4.00
CA GLU A 29 8.70 -6.19 -2.60
C GLU A 29 7.41 -6.97 -2.28
N MET A 30 7.29 -7.45 -1.06
CA MET A 30 6.10 -8.14 -0.56
C MET A 30 5.84 -7.70 0.87
N CYS A 31 4.58 -7.39 1.19
CA CYS A 31 4.17 -7.12 2.56
C CYS A 31 2.95 -7.96 2.96
N PHE A 32 3.06 -8.66 4.08
CA PHE A 32 1.99 -9.39 4.74
C PHE A 32 1.73 -8.75 6.10
N VAL A 33 0.47 -8.44 6.40
CA VAL A 33 0.05 -7.99 7.72
C VAL A 33 -1.11 -8.84 8.18
N ALA A 34 -0.89 -9.56 9.28
CA ALA A 34 -1.87 -10.45 9.86
C ALA A 34 -2.65 -9.74 10.98
N VAL A 35 -3.98 -9.82 10.90
CA VAL A 35 -4.91 -9.25 11.87
C VAL A 35 -5.99 -10.27 12.21
N GLN A 36 -6.33 -10.41 13.50
CA GLN A 36 -7.43 -11.29 13.91
C GLN A 36 -8.78 -10.71 13.45
N SER A 37 -9.70 -11.60 13.05
CA SER A 37 -11.03 -11.19 12.54
C SER A 37 -11.79 -10.34 13.56
N GLU A 38 -11.71 -10.72 14.84
CA GLU A 38 -12.34 -10.01 15.96
C GLU A 38 -11.86 -8.55 16.04
N HIS A 39 -10.60 -8.25 15.73
CA HIS A 39 -10.07 -6.88 15.76
C HIS A 39 -10.50 -6.04 14.57
N ILE A 40 -10.72 -6.65 13.39
CA ILE A 40 -11.31 -5.95 12.25
C ILE A 40 -12.77 -5.60 12.54
N SER A 41 -13.54 -6.54 13.11
CA SER A 41 -14.95 -6.35 13.48
C SER A 41 -15.21 -5.14 14.38
N LEU A 42 -14.22 -4.70 15.18
CA LEU A 42 -14.35 -3.57 16.10
C LEU A 42 -14.59 -2.23 15.39
N GLY A 43 -14.39 -2.12 14.07
CA GLY A 43 -14.61 -0.87 13.35
C GLY A 43 -13.50 0.16 13.54
N VAL A 44 -12.40 -0.21 14.21
CA VAL A 44 -11.25 0.65 14.51
C VAL A 44 -9.99 0.05 13.92
N TYR A 45 -9.02 0.91 13.62
CA TYR A 45 -7.75 0.43 13.08
C TYR A 45 -7.05 -0.50 14.10
N PRO A 46 -6.74 -1.76 13.73
CA PRO A 46 -6.35 -2.79 14.68
C PRO A 46 -4.96 -2.51 15.26
N ARG A 47 -4.82 -2.40 16.58
CA ARG A 47 -3.50 -2.18 17.22
C ARG A 47 -2.62 -3.43 17.21
N VAL A 48 -3.21 -4.60 17.33
CA VAL A 48 -2.49 -5.89 17.38
C VAL A 48 -2.38 -6.44 15.96
N GLN A 49 -1.16 -6.44 15.45
CA GLN A 49 -0.82 -6.91 14.10
C GLN A 49 0.55 -7.60 14.14
N ASN A 50 0.73 -8.59 13.28
CA ASN A 50 2.06 -9.13 12.96
C ASN A 50 2.38 -8.80 11.51
N LYS A 51 3.60 -8.31 11.23
CA LYS A 51 4.01 -7.85 9.90
C LYS A 51 5.22 -8.65 9.40
N LEU A 52 5.21 -9.00 8.12
CA LEU A 52 6.34 -9.55 7.37
C LEU A 52 6.49 -8.74 6.08
N ALA A 53 7.58 -7.99 5.96
CA ALA A 53 7.91 -7.22 4.76
C ALA A 53 9.29 -7.64 4.25
N LEU A 54 9.39 -7.94 2.95
CA LEU A 54 10.61 -8.44 2.31
C LEU A 54 10.80 -7.79 0.95
N CYS A 55 12.02 -7.35 0.66
CA CYS A 55 12.45 -6.93 -0.67
C CYS A 55 13.28 -8.03 -1.34
N PHE A 56 13.22 -8.08 -2.67
CA PHE A 56 13.85 -9.14 -3.45
C PHE A 56 14.65 -8.59 -4.62
N ASN A 57 15.76 -9.26 -4.94
CA ASN A 57 16.37 -9.11 -6.25
C ASN A 57 15.52 -9.90 -7.28
N PRO A 58 14.85 -9.24 -8.25
CA PRO A 58 13.95 -9.92 -9.18
C PRO A 58 14.70 -10.73 -10.25
N GLN A 59 16.03 -10.61 -10.38
CA GLN A 59 16.82 -11.16 -11.49
C GLN A 59 16.24 -10.83 -12.87
N LYS A 60 15.67 -9.63 -12.98
CA LYS A 60 15.03 -9.10 -14.18
C LYS A 60 15.07 -7.57 -14.09
N MET A 61 15.21 -6.91 -15.22
CA MET A 61 15.10 -5.44 -15.27
C MET A 61 13.74 -4.98 -14.77
N ILE A 62 13.74 -4.04 -13.83
CA ILE A 62 12.55 -3.32 -13.38
C ILE A 62 12.26 -2.25 -14.42
N SER A 63 11.00 -2.17 -14.85
CA SER A 63 10.57 -1.20 -15.84
C SER A 63 10.71 0.23 -15.28
N PRO A 64 11.03 1.24 -16.12
CA PRO A 64 11.14 2.62 -15.65
C PRO A 64 9.88 3.12 -14.92
N THR A 65 8.69 2.71 -15.38
CA THR A 65 7.41 3.05 -14.73
C THR A 65 7.28 2.39 -13.36
N ALA A 66 7.67 1.12 -13.20
CA ALA A 66 7.66 0.48 -11.89
C ALA A 66 8.68 1.14 -10.93
N THR A 67 9.88 1.47 -11.42
CA THR A 67 10.87 2.21 -10.62
C THR A 67 10.36 3.57 -10.17
N GLU A 68 9.67 4.31 -11.04
CA GLU A 68 9.10 5.63 -10.71
C GLU A 68 7.99 5.52 -9.65
N LEU A 69 7.12 4.53 -9.76
CA LEU A 69 6.01 4.34 -8.82
C LEU A 69 6.51 3.84 -7.46
N THR A 70 7.35 2.81 -7.45
CA THR A 70 7.72 2.09 -6.22
C THR A 70 8.98 2.63 -5.55
N GLY A 71 9.78 3.42 -6.27
CA GLY A 71 11.11 3.83 -5.84
C GLY A 71 12.14 2.68 -5.83
N LEU A 72 11.79 1.47 -6.26
CA LEU A 72 12.68 0.32 -6.29
C LEU A 72 13.39 0.21 -7.65
N SER A 73 14.72 0.09 -7.61
CA SER A 73 15.55 -0.09 -8.80
C SER A 73 16.40 -1.36 -8.68
N ASN A 74 16.91 -1.83 -9.81
CA ASN A 74 17.80 -3.00 -9.81
C ASN A 74 19.06 -2.77 -8.97
N ASP A 75 19.59 -1.55 -8.96
CA ASP A 75 20.79 -1.20 -8.18
C ASP A 75 20.51 -1.23 -6.67
N LEU A 76 19.34 -0.74 -6.24
CA LEU A 76 18.93 -0.78 -4.82
C LEU A 76 18.72 -2.22 -4.32
N LEU A 77 18.25 -3.09 -5.21
CA LEU A 77 17.91 -4.48 -4.90
C LEU A 77 19.03 -5.48 -5.23
N GLU A 78 20.19 -5.02 -5.70
CA GLU A 78 21.26 -5.90 -6.21
C GLU A 78 21.68 -6.95 -5.17
N PHE A 79 21.87 -6.53 -3.92
CA PHE A 79 22.34 -7.38 -2.82
C PHE A 79 21.21 -8.05 -2.03
N GLN A 80 19.95 -7.85 -2.41
CA GLN A 80 18.84 -8.57 -1.80
C GLN A 80 18.81 -10.02 -2.28
N SER A 81 18.25 -10.91 -1.45
CA SER A 81 18.01 -12.28 -1.87
C SER A 81 16.96 -12.34 -2.97
N THR A 82 17.04 -13.34 -3.84
CA THR A 82 15.96 -13.65 -4.77
C THR A 82 14.81 -14.34 -4.04
N PHE A 83 13.61 -14.34 -4.63
CA PHE A 83 12.54 -15.23 -4.16
C PHE A 83 12.99 -16.69 -4.28
N ASN A 84 13.12 -17.40 -3.15
CA ASN A 84 13.68 -18.75 -3.05
C ASN A 84 12.96 -19.61 -1.99
N GLU A 85 13.45 -20.83 -1.75
CA GLU A 85 12.86 -21.79 -0.82
C GLU A 85 12.80 -21.24 0.61
N ASN A 86 13.82 -20.51 1.06
CA ASN A 86 13.82 -19.86 2.37
C ASN A 86 12.71 -18.80 2.49
N THR A 87 12.38 -18.11 1.39
CA THR A 87 11.23 -17.20 1.34
C THR A 87 9.94 -17.96 1.58
N SER A 88 9.72 -19.09 0.89
CA SER A 88 8.54 -19.93 1.07
C SER A 88 8.43 -20.46 2.51
N ASP A 89 9.52 -20.94 3.08
CA ASP A 89 9.58 -21.39 4.47
C ASP A 89 9.25 -20.27 5.46
N THR A 90 9.76 -19.07 5.22
CA THR A 90 9.49 -17.88 6.04
C THR A 90 8.02 -17.51 5.99
N ILE A 91 7.41 -17.52 4.79
CA ILE A 91 5.98 -17.27 4.63
C ILE A 91 5.17 -18.33 5.37
N ASN A 92 5.44 -19.62 5.16
CA ASN A 92 4.68 -20.69 5.81
C ASN A 92 4.78 -20.61 7.35
N LYS A 93 5.98 -20.41 7.90
CA LYS A 93 6.19 -20.20 9.34
C LYS A 93 5.45 -18.98 9.86
N PHE A 94 5.46 -17.86 9.13
CA PHE A 94 4.68 -16.67 9.50
C PHE A 94 3.18 -16.98 9.54
N LEU A 95 2.65 -17.69 8.55
CA LEU A 95 1.24 -18.05 8.49
C LEU A 95 0.83 -19.04 9.60
N GLU A 96 1.73 -19.91 10.06
CA GLU A 96 1.51 -20.85 11.17
C GLU A 96 1.30 -20.15 12.52
N LEU A 97 1.81 -18.93 12.71
CA LEU A 97 1.66 -18.17 13.95
C LEU A 97 0.22 -17.67 14.21
N HIS A 98 -0.68 -17.82 13.23
CA HIS A 98 -2.00 -17.17 13.25
C HIS A 98 -3.15 -18.18 13.33
N ARG A 99 -4.24 -17.76 13.99
CA ARG A 99 -5.45 -18.59 14.18
C ARG A 99 -6.07 -18.93 12.82
N LYS A 100 -6.36 -20.21 12.59
CA LYS A 100 -7.01 -20.73 11.38
C LYS A 100 -8.54 -20.71 11.53
N PRO A 101 -9.33 -20.58 10.45
CA PRO A 101 -8.92 -20.44 9.04
C PRO A 101 -8.32 -19.08 8.71
N LEU A 102 -7.29 -19.07 7.85
CA LEU A 102 -6.69 -17.84 7.32
C LEU A 102 -7.43 -17.39 6.07
N CYS A 103 -7.56 -16.07 5.90
CA CYS A 103 -8.03 -15.47 4.65
C CYS A 103 -7.05 -14.40 4.15
N PHE A 104 -6.49 -14.59 2.97
CA PHE A 104 -5.73 -13.57 2.29
C PHE A 104 -6.65 -12.47 1.78
N VAL A 105 -6.19 -11.22 1.85
CA VAL A 105 -6.93 -10.04 1.40
C VAL A 105 -5.97 -9.17 0.61
N ALA A 106 -6.21 -9.05 -0.70
CA ALA A 106 -5.44 -8.21 -1.60
C ALA A 106 -6.37 -7.41 -2.50
N HIS A 107 -5.92 -6.25 -2.96
CA HIS A 107 -6.73 -5.38 -3.81
C HIS A 107 -6.45 -5.68 -5.29
N ASN A 108 -7.47 -6.18 -6.02
CA ASN A 108 -7.30 -6.77 -7.35
C ASN A 108 -6.42 -8.05 -7.34
N GLY A 109 -6.35 -8.72 -6.18
CA GLY A 109 -5.54 -9.91 -5.94
C GLY A 109 -5.82 -11.07 -6.88
N ASP A 110 -7.06 -11.24 -7.35
CA ASP A 110 -7.43 -12.32 -8.28
C ASP A 110 -6.73 -12.21 -9.63
N ARG A 111 -6.33 -11.01 -10.03
CA ARG A 111 -5.71 -10.72 -11.33
C ARG A 111 -4.25 -10.30 -11.22
N PHE A 112 -3.71 -10.17 -10.01
CA PHE A 112 -2.39 -9.62 -9.79
C PHE A 112 -1.63 -10.43 -8.72
N ASP A 113 -1.85 -10.13 -7.45
CA ASP A 113 -1.03 -10.61 -6.35
C ASP A 113 -1.02 -12.14 -6.22
N TYR A 114 -2.21 -12.76 -6.20
CA TYR A 114 -2.30 -14.21 -6.00
C TYR A 114 -1.73 -15.00 -7.18
N PRO A 115 -2.06 -14.70 -8.46
CA PRO A 115 -1.46 -15.39 -9.58
C PRO A 115 0.07 -15.26 -9.63
N ILE A 116 0.63 -14.08 -9.30
CA ILE A 116 2.08 -13.82 -9.33
C ILE A 116 2.79 -14.58 -8.20
N LEU A 117 2.29 -14.50 -6.97
CA LEU A 117 2.84 -15.24 -5.83
C LEU A 117 2.86 -16.75 -6.11
N LYS A 118 1.75 -17.30 -6.65
CA LYS A 118 1.68 -18.72 -7.03
C LYS A 118 2.68 -19.07 -8.13
N ALA A 119 2.95 -18.16 -9.07
CA ALA A 119 3.94 -18.40 -10.12
C ALA A 119 5.37 -18.42 -9.59
N GLU A 120 5.73 -17.54 -8.65
CA GLU A 120 7.06 -17.56 -8.00
C GLU A 120 7.25 -18.83 -7.16
N LEU A 121 6.26 -19.23 -6.38
CA LEU A 121 6.27 -20.48 -5.60
C LEU A 121 6.41 -21.71 -6.50
N TYR A 122 5.62 -21.78 -7.58
CA TYR A 122 5.71 -22.86 -8.56
C TYR A 122 7.10 -22.95 -9.19
N LYS A 123 7.73 -21.80 -9.49
CA LYS A 123 9.07 -21.75 -10.09
C LYS A 123 10.14 -22.38 -9.20
N ILE A 124 10.01 -22.28 -7.88
CA ILE A 124 10.93 -22.88 -6.90
C ILE A 124 10.48 -24.26 -6.42
N GLY A 125 9.37 -24.78 -6.95
CA GLY A 125 8.83 -26.10 -6.55
C GLY A 125 8.27 -26.14 -5.14
N CYS A 126 7.85 -24.99 -4.59
CA CYS A 126 7.24 -24.89 -3.27
C CYS A 126 5.76 -24.53 -3.37
N GLU A 127 5.01 -24.80 -2.30
CA GLU A 127 3.60 -24.43 -2.17
C GLU A 127 3.36 -23.82 -0.78
N LEU A 128 2.30 -23.00 -0.69
CA LEU A 128 1.82 -22.50 0.60
C LEU A 128 0.96 -23.56 1.29
N TYR A 129 0.73 -23.36 2.58
CA TYR A 129 -0.27 -24.07 3.36
C TYR A 129 -1.62 -24.24 2.61
N ASP A 130 -2.10 -25.48 2.47
CA ASP A 130 -3.16 -25.88 1.53
C ASP A 130 -4.58 -25.35 1.83
N ASP A 131 -4.83 -24.84 3.03
CA ASP A 131 -6.17 -24.42 3.47
C ASP A 131 -6.24 -22.92 3.78
N ILE A 132 -5.66 -22.12 2.88
CA ILE A 132 -5.79 -20.67 2.89
C ILE A 132 -7.00 -20.26 2.04
N LEU A 133 -7.88 -19.47 2.64
CA LEU A 133 -8.95 -18.75 1.93
C LEU A 133 -8.41 -17.44 1.36
N CYS A 134 -9.09 -16.85 0.39
CA CYS A 134 -8.77 -15.53 -0.13
C CYS A 134 -10.02 -14.77 -0.59
N ILE A 135 -9.94 -13.43 -0.52
CA ILE A 135 -10.92 -12.51 -1.08
C ILE A 135 -10.22 -11.39 -1.87
N ASP A 136 -10.87 -10.93 -2.93
CA ASP A 136 -10.42 -9.75 -3.68
C ASP A 136 -11.21 -8.51 -3.23
N SER A 137 -10.52 -7.57 -2.57
CA SER A 137 -11.17 -6.39 -2.01
C SER A 137 -11.72 -5.46 -3.09
N LEU A 138 -11.19 -5.47 -4.32
CA LEU A 138 -11.75 -4.71 -5.43
C LEU A 138 -13.18 -5.16 -5.74
N GLN A 139 -13.43 -6.46 -5.70
CA GLN A 139 -14.75 -7.03 -5.96
C GLN A 139 -15.70 -6.78 -4.79
N MET A 140 -15.19 -6.85 -3.56
CA MET A 140 -15.93 -6.48 -2.36
C MET A 140 -16.41 -5.03 -2.42
N PHE A 141 -15.52 -4.06 -2.66
CA PHE A 141 -15.89 -2.65 -2.69
C PHE A 141 -16.92 -2.36 -3.78
N ARG A 142 -16.84 -3.04 -4.94
CA ARG A 142 -17.87 -2.94 -5.98
C ARG A 142 -19.21 -3.46 -5.51
N HIS A 143 -19.24 -4.62 -4.87
CA HIS A 143 -20.46 -5.24 -4.36
C HIS A 143 -21.12 -4.34 -3.30
N LEU A 144 -20.37 -3.87 -2.31
CA LEU A 144 -20.91 -3.05 -1.22
C LEU A 144 -21.44 -1.68 -1.69
N GLU A 145 -20.96 -1.19 -2.85
CA GLU A 145 -21.38 0.09 -3.42
C GLU A 145 -22.39 -0.06 -4.57
N GLU A 146 -22.73 -1.29 -4.98
CA GLU A 146 -23.83 -1.51 -5.93
C GLU A 146 -25.14 -1.12 -5.27
N PRO A 147 -25.95 -0.24 -5.88
CA PRO A 147 -27.23 0.15 -5.31
C PRO A 147 -28.08 -1.11 -5.21
N SER A 148 -28.45 -1.46 -3.98
CA SER A 148 -29.43 -2.49 -3.74
C SER A 148 -30.66 -2.14 -4.58
N SER A 149 -31.14 -3.07 -5.40
CA SER A 149 -32.31 -2.88 -6.28
C SER A 149 -33.62 -2.61 -5.49
N THR A 150 -33.52 -2.52 -4.17
CA THR A 150 -34.57 -2.17 -3.21
C THR A 150 -34.83 -0.67 -3.06
N ASP A 151 -33.93 0.22 -3.50
CA ASP A 151 -34.11 1.69 -3.33
C ASP A 151 -34.92 2.38 -4.46
N LEU A 152 -35.46 1.63 -5.43
CA LEU A 152 -36.23 2.16 -6.56
C LEU A 152 -37.76 2.03 -6.41
N LYS A 153 -38.29 1.77 -5.20
CA LYS A 153 -39.74 1.59 -4.99
C LYS A 153 -40.43 2.54 -4.00
N GLU A 154 -39.81 3.64 -3.60
CA GLU A 154 -40.51 4.70 -2.87
C GLU A 154 -40.31 6.07 -3.52
N SER A 155 -41.00 6.26 -4.65
CA SER A 155 -41.38 7.59 -5.13
C SER A 155 -42.75 7.52 -5.76
N GLY A 156 -43.75 7.41 -4.87
CA GLY A 156 -45.16 7.72 -5.13
C GLY A 156 -45.54 8.91 -4.25
N CYS A 157 -45.94 9.99 -4.90
CA CYS A 157 -46.25 11.31 -4.36
C CYS A 157 -47.36 11.35 -3.28
N ASN A 158 -47.24 12.29 -2.33
CA ASN A 158 -48.12 13.45 -2.23
C ASN A 158 -47.62 14.45 -1.17
N GLY A 159 -47.50 15.71 -1.57
CA GLY A 159 -46.92 16.78 -0.77
C GLY A 159 -47.87 17.38 0.26
N THR A 160 -47.28 17.96 1.31
CA THR A 160 -47.81 19.17 1.95
C THR A 160 -46.63 19.98 2.45
N VAL A 161 -46.56 21.23 2.00
CA VAL A 161 -45.53 22.22 2.32
C VAL A 161 -45.80 22.78 3.72
N VAL A 162 -44.84 22.66 4.63
CA VAL A 162 -44.74 23.53 5.81
C VAL A 162 -43.26 23.90 6.01
N THR A 163 -43.03 25.20 6.18
CA THR A 163 -41.73 25.89 6.21
C THR A 163 -41.11 26.00 7.61
N SER A 164 -39.77 25.84 7.64
CA SER A 164 -38.72 26.33 8.58
C SER A 164 -38.55 25.69 9.99
N PRO A 165 -37.39 25.82 10.69
CA PRO A 165 -35.98 25.99 10.26
C PRO A 165 -34.97 25.01 10.95
N GLU A 166 -33.73 24.99 10.43
CA GLU A 166 -32.42 24.71 11.07
C GLU A 166 -32.11 23.36 11.80
N SER A 167 -31.24 22.58 11.15
CA SER A 167 -29.95 22.07 11.65
C SER A 167 -29.81 21.67 13.13
N GLN A 168 -29.75 20.36 13.42
CA GLN A 168 -28.76 19.80 14.36
C GLN A 168 -28.61 18.27 14.24
N LYS A 169 -27.35 17.87 14.34
CA LYS A 169 -26.74 16.56 14.16
C LYS A 169 -27.20 15.57 15.24
N LEU A 170 -27.54 14.36 14.82
CA LEU A 170 -27.84 13.22 15.69
C LEU A 170 -26.54 12.67 16.30
N SER A 171 -26.31 12.93 17.58
CA SER A 171 -25.28 12.30 18.41
C SER A 171 -25.66 10.85 18.68
N LYS A 172 -24.87 9.88 18.18
CA LYS A 172 -24.91 8.52 18.71
C LYS A 172 -23.96 8.47 19.90
N GLU A 173 -24.51 8.20 21.07
CA GLU A 173 -23.79 8.04 22.33
C GLU A 173 -22.82 6.85 22.26
N ILE A 174 -21.60 7.06 22.74
CA ILE A 174 -20.54 6.05 22.86
C ILE A 174 -20.89 5.14 24.05
N PRO A 175 -20.75 3.81 23.94
CA PRO A 175 -21.00 2.90 25.06
C PRO A 175 -20.15 3.27 26.29
N ILE A 176 -20.81 3.34 27.45
CA ILE A 176 -20.25 3.76 28.75
C ILE A 176 -19.05 2.89 29.21
N GLU A 177 -18.87 1.71 28.61
CA GLU A 177 -17.86 0.71 28.97
C GLU A 177 -16.45 1.01 28.44
N LEU A 178 -16.26 2.12 27.69
CA LEU A 178 -14.95 2.59 27.21
C LEU A 178 -14.52 3.96 27.75
N CYS A 179 -15.26 4.55 28.71
CA CYS A 179 -14.83 5.77 29.40
C CYS A 179 -14.11 5.41 30.71
N ASP A 180 -12.90 4.87 30.62
CA ASP A 180 -12.07 4.52 31.78
C ASP A 180 -11.23 5.71 32.32
N GLY A 181 -11.53 6.94 31.88
CA GLY A 181 -10.92 8.17 32.38
C GLY A 181 -9.49 8.41 31.91
N TYR A 182 -8.94 7.56 31.03
CA TYR A 182 -7.61 7.77 30.45
C TYR A 182 -7.55 9.00 29.54
N ASP A 183 -8.68 9.40 28.93
CA ASP A 183 -8.75 10.59 28.08
C ASP A 183 -8.48 11.89 28.86
N GLU A 184 -8.99 11.99 30.10
CA GLU A 184 -8.74 13.15 30.97
C GLU A 184 -7.27 13.20 31.41
N ILE A 185 -6.68 12.04 31.73
CA ILE A 185 -5.26 11.93 32.10
C ILE A 185 -4.35 12.28 30.91
N LEU A 186 -4.73 11.89 29.69
CA LEU A 186 -3.99 12.22 28.47
C LEU A 186 -4.08 13.71 28.13
N LEU A 187 -5.27 14.31 28.28
CA LEU A 187 -5.49 15.75 28.12
C LEU A 187 -4.73 16.57 29.17
N GLU A 188 -4.69 16.11 30.42
CA GLU A 188 -3.95 16.76 31.50
C GLU A 188 -2.42 16.63 31.30
N ALA A 189 -1.95 15.48 30.80
CA ALA A 189 -0.54 15.28 30.44
C ALA A 189 -0.10 16.16 29.27
N ILE A 190 -0.94 16.33 28.24
CA ILE A 190 -0.67 17.21 27.09
C ILE A 190 -0.68 18.67 27.52
N ASN A 191 -1.70 19.11 28.28
CA ASN A 191 -1.78 20.47 28.80
C ASN A 191 -0.63 20.80 29.78
N SER A 192 -0.14 19.81 30.53
CA SER A 192 1.04 19.97 31.38
C SER A 192 2.32 20.09 30.55
N PHE A 193 2.42 19.39 29.43
CA PHE A 193 3.54 19.49 28.48
C PHE A 193 3.60 20.84 27.76
N GLU A 194 2.43 21.37 27.35
CA GLU A 194 2.34 22.66 26.67
C GLU A 194 2.61 23.85 27.60
N ASN A 195 2.26 23.73 28.89
CA ASN A 195 2.47 24.80 29.88
C ASN A 195 3.89 24.87 30.46
N GLU A 196 4.74 23.83 30.30
CA GLU A 196 6.13 23.85 30.77
C GLU A 196 7.18 24.11 29.67
N CYS A 197 6.82 24.16 28.38
CA CYS A 197 7.81 24.37 27.32
C CYS A 197 8.03 25.85 26.96
N GLY A 198 8.65 26.57 27.89
CA GLY A 198 9.55 27.68 27.59
C GLY A 198 11.02 27.23 27.66
N ASN A 199 11.43 26.25 26.85
CA ASN A 199 12.84 25.97 26.46
C ASN A 199 12.97 24.64 25.69
N THR A 200 12.78 24.69 24.37
CA THR A 200 12.95 23.55 23.45
C THR A 200 14.42 23.13 23.24
N GLU A 201 15.39 23.88 23.76
CA GLU A 201 16.83 23.62 23.51
C GLU A 201 17.47 22.55 24.44
N LYS A 202 16.85 22.15 25.56
CA LYS A 202 17.50 21.23 26.53
C LYS A 202 17.27 19.75 26.25
N VAL A 203 16.15 19.38 25.60
CA VAL A 203 15.85 17.97 25.29
C VAL A 203 16.72 17.46 24.14
N GLN A 204 17.11 18.33 23.21
CA GLN A 204 18.02 18.01 22.11
C GLN A 204 19.46 17.71 22.60
N ILE A 205 19.87 18.29 23.73
CA ILE A 205 21.24 18.10 24.28
C ILE A 205 21.40 16.75 25.02
N MET A 206 20.32 16.13 25.51
CA MET A 206 20.42 14.87 26.26
C MET A 206 20.50 13.62 25.39
N ASN A 207 19.99 13.66 24.16
CA ASN A 207 20.10 12.54 23.21
C ASN A 207 21.43 12.51 22.44
N GLU A 208 22.22 13.58 22.47
CA GLU A 208 23.52 13.69 21.78
C GLU A 208 24.74 13.36 22.66
N SER A 209 24.54 12.77 23.84
CA SER A 209 25.63 12.35 24.74
C SER A 209 25.70 10.83 24.98
N THR A 210 25.34 10.03 23.97
CA THR A 210 25.68 8.60 23.95
C THR A 210 27.16 8.42 23.55
N PRO A 211 27.99 7.66 24.29
CA PRO A 211 29.42 7.55 24.00
C PRO A 211 29.69 6.93 22.62
N LYS A 212 30.51 7.61 21.82
CA LYS A 212 31.02 7.08 20.54
C LYS A 212 31.88 5.84 20.82
N LYS A 213 31.54 4.71 20.17
CA LYS A 213 32.35 3.49 20.18
C LYS A 213 33.63 3.76 19.39
N THR A 214 34.76 3.83 20.07
CA THR A 214 36.09 4.02 19.48
C THR A 214 36.47 2.78 18.67
N ILE A 215 36.50 2.89 17.35
CA ILE A 215 37.21 1.92 16.50
C ILE A 215 38.68 2.29 16.58
N ASN A 216 39.45 1.46 17.26
CA ASN A 216 40.89 1.62 17.39
C ASN A 216 41.56 0.98 16.17
N THR A 217 41.71 1.75 15.08
CA THR A 217 42.55 1.35 13.94
C THR A 217 43.84 2.17 13.97
N SER A 218 44.71 1.83 14.92
CA SER A 218 46.11 2.27 14.88
C SER A 218 46.99 1.16 15.42
N GLN A 219 47.32 0.22 14.53
CA GLN A 219 48.65 -0.40 14.43
C GLN A 219 48.65 -1.33 13.23
N ILE A 220 48.98 -0.77 12.06
CA ILE A 220 49.84 -1.40 11.03
C ILE A 220 50.30 -0.26 10.10
N PHE A 221 51.54 0.16 10.36
CA PHE A 221 52.55 0.73 9.45
C PHE A 221 52.33 2.09 8.76
N ASP A 222 52.74 3.12 9.51
CA ASP A 222 53.81 4.08 9.18
C ASP A 222 54.65 3.80 7.91
N ARG A 223 54.54 4.67 6.89
CA ARG A 223 55.61 5.55 6.34
C ARG A 223 55.32 5.98 4.90
N GLY A 224 55.41 7.29 4.64
CA GLY A 224 55.73 7.81 3.31
C GLY A 224 54.95 9.05 2.86
N VAL A 225 55.20 10.17 3.54
CA VAL A 225 54.84 11.53 3.10
C VAL A 225 55.61 11.89 1.83
N MET A 226 54.97 12.55 0.86
CA MET A 226 55.29 13.91 0.39
C MET A 226 54.31 14.36 -0.73
N ASN A 227 53.59 15.44 -0.41
CA ASN A 227 53.36 16.68 -1.18
C ASN A 227 52.96 16.58 -2.66
N ASP A 228 52.00 17.30 -3.21
CA ASP A 228 51.37 18.61 -3.01
C ASP A 228 50.12 18.55 -3.94
N SER A 229 49.02 19.29 -3.87
CA SER A 229 48.59 20.44 -3.11
C SER A 229 47.17 20.72 -3.61
N VAL A 230 46.26 20.94 -2.66
CA VAL A 230 45.29 22.06 -2.66
C VAL A 230 44.10 21.98 -3.62
N GLN A 231 42.96 21.65 -3.01
CA GLN A 231 41.70 22.42 -2.99
C GLN A 231 41.01 22.73 -4.32
N ASP A 232 39.70 22.73 -4.42
CA ASP A 232 38.53 22.42 -3.57
C ASP A 232 37.39 22.69 -4.56
N GLN A 233 36.21 22.12 -4.32
CA GLN A 233 34.93 22.72 -4.76
C GLN A 233 34.63 22.67 -6.28
N LEU A 234 33.44 22.38 -6.79
CA LEU A 234 32.08 22.33 -6.26
C LEU A 234 31.19 21.67 -7.35
N TYR A 235 30.07 21.10 -6.90
CA TYR A 235 28.73 21.18 -7.50
C TYR A 235 28.60 21.62 -8.96
N PHE A 236 27.93 20.79 -9.78
CA PHE A 236 27.22 21.27 -10.97
C PHE A 236 25.78 20.76 -11.01
N ALA A 237 24.86 21.70 -10.82
CA ALA A 237 23.45 21.60 -11.20
C ALA A 237 23.29 21.85 -12.72
N PRO A 238 22.22 21.34 -13.37
CA PRO A 238 22.00 21.55 -14.80
C PRO A 238 21.31 22.90 -15.06
N THR A 239 21.92 23.74 -15.88
CA THR A 239 21.33 25.00 -16.38
C THR A 239 20.64 24.80 -17.72
N SER A 240 19.37 25.19 -17.74
CA SER A 240 18.54 25.43 -18.91
C SER A 240 19.18 26.46 -19.85
N THR A 241 19.44 26.07 -21.12
CA THR A 241 19.91 26.99 -22.16
C THR A 241 18.81 27.26 -23.18
N SER A 242 18.40 28.51 -23.24
CA SER A 242 17.56 29.10 -24.28
C SER A 242 18.39 29.30 -25.56
N PHE A 243 17.97 28.66 -26.65
CA PHE A 243 18.53 28.92 -27.99
C PHE A 243 17.52 29.63 -28.87
N ASN A 244 17.86 30.87 -29.20
CA ASN A 244 17.18 31.74 -30.14
C ASN A 244 17.81 31.50 -31.53
N LYS A 245 17.03 31.06 -32.54
CA LYS A 245 17.43 31.10 -33.96
C LYS A 245 16.27 31.56 -34.83
N ASN A 246 16.41 32.78 -35.34
CA ASN A 246 15.70 33.28 -36.51
C ASN A 246 16.25 32.60 -37.78
N THR A 247 15.40 31.90 -38.53
CA THR A 247 15.53 31.76 -39.99
C THR A 247 14.16 31.51 -40.61
N LYS A 248 13.81 32.32 -41.61
CA LYS A 248 12.63 32.19 -42.47
C LYS A 248 12.74 30.94 -43.35
N SER A 249 11.67 30.17 -43.43
CA SER A 249 11.31 29.43 -44.66
C SER A 249 9.81 29.15 -44.66
N ASP A 250 9.19 29.49 -45.78
CA ASP A 250 7.80 29.16 -46.11
C ASP A 250 7.61 27.64 -46.17
N ASN A 251 6.61 27.13 -45.47
CA ASN A 251 5.90 25.91 -45.83
C ASN A 251 4.51 25.90 -45.19
N THR A 252 3.50 25.88 -46.04
CA THR A 252 2.08 25.80 -45.69
C THR A 252 1.76 24.45 -45.02
N VAL A 253 1.58 24.47 -43.71
CA VAL A 253 1.06 23.31 -42.95
C VAL A 253 -0.43 23.51 -42.70
N ILE A 254 -1.24 22.63 -43.28
CA ILE A 254 -2.66 22.49 -42.96
C ILE A 254 -2.77 22.00 -41.51
N VAL A 255 -3.11 22.91 -40.60
CA VAL A 255 -3.38 22.60 -39.19
C VAL A 255 -4.75 21.95 -39.10
N ASN A 256 -4.80 20.62 -39.07
CA ASN A 256 -5.96 19.94 -38.49
C ASN A 256 -5.88 20.09 -36.97
N PRO A 257 -6.86 20.72 -36.30
CA PRO A 257 -6.83 20.85 -34.86
C PRO A 257 -6.88 19.44 -34.23
N PRO A 258 -6.11 19.17 -33.16
CA PRO A 258 -6.25 17.93 -32.43
C PRO A 258 -7.67 17.88 -31.89
N LYS A 259 -8.48 16.97 -32.41
CA LYS A 259 -9.78 16.61 -31.82
C LYS A 259 -9.45 16.01 -30.46
N ALA A 260 -9.37 16.86 -29.44
CA ALA A 260 -9.49 16.46 -28.06
C ALA A 260 -10.86 15.77 -27.96
N ARG A 261 -10.87 14.44 -28.08
CA ARG A 261 -11.99 13.63 -27.62
C ARG A 261 -12.03 13.89 -26.12
N LYS A 262 -12.82 14.88 -25.70
CA LYS A 262 -13.28 15.01 -24.33
C LYS A 262 -13.79 13.63 -23.95
N ARG A 263 -13.03 12.91 -23.13
CA ARG A 263 -13.54 11.68 -22.52
C ARG A 263 -14.80 12.12 -21.79
N LEU A 264 -15.93 11.61 -22.22
CA LEU A 264 -17.17 11.76 -21.48
C LEU A 264 -16.90 11.13 -20.12
N ASN A 265 -16.72 11.95 -19.08
CA ASN A 265 -16.79 11.51 -17.69
C ASN A 265 -18.26 11.14 -17.43
N LEU A 266 -18.70 10.00 -17.97
CA LEU A 266 -19.75 9.24 -17.30
C LEU A 266 -19.16 9.00 -15.91
N GLY A 267 -19.79 9.53 -14.86
CA GLY A 267 -19.33 9.51 -13.46
C GLY A 267 -19.11 8.10 -12.91
N LYS A 268 -18.19 7.36 -13.51
CA LYS A 268 -17.77 6.01 -13.11
C LYS A 268 -16.84 6.20 -11.94
N ARG A 269 -17.31 5.72 -10.79
CA ARG A 269 -16.57 5.69 -9.54
C ARG A 269 -15.27 4.90 -9.75
N SER A 270 -14.17 5.46 -9.27
CA SER A 270 -12.89 4.76 -9.26
C SER A 270 -12.86 3.81 -8.06
N TYR A 271 -12.31 2.63 -8.32
CA TYR A 271 -12.07 1.59 -7.33
C TYR A 271 -10.58 1.27 -7.20
N LYS A 272 -9.69 2.21 -7.59
CA LYS A 272 -8.29 2.09 -7.17
C LYS A 272 -8.23 2.22 -5.66
N LEU A 273 -7.28 1.55 -5.02
CA LEU A 273 -7.15 1.53 -3.57
C LEU A 273 -7.10 2.95 -2.98
N VAL A 274 -6.25 3.82 -3.51
CA VAL A 274 -6.15 5.23 -3.07
C VAL A 274 -7.49 5.98 -3.13
N ASP A 275 -8.29 5.74 -4.17
CA ASP A 275 -9.60 6.40 -4.35
C ASP A 275 -10.67 5.84 -3.41
N VAL A 276 -10.57 4.54 -3.10
CA VAL A 276 -11.44 3.87 -2.11
C VAL A 276 -11.09 4.34 -0.71
N TYR A 277 -9.80 4.29 -0.35
CA TYR A 277 -9.27 4.72 0.94
C TYR A 277 -9.66 6.16 1.26
N LYS A 278 -9.42 7.08 0.31
CA LYS A 278 -9.79 8.49 0.46
C LYS A 278 -11.28 8.67 0.72
N ARG A 279 -12.11 7.93 0.01
CA ARG A 279 -13.56 8.04 0.13
C ARG A 279 -14.11 7.45 1.42
N MET A 280 -13.51 6.39 1.93
CA MET A 280 -13.96 5.71 3.15
C MET A 280 -13.46 6.39 4.42
N THR A 281 -12.23 6.91 4.40
CA THR A 281 -11.56 7.44 5.58
C THR A 281 -11.48 8.96 5.63
N ASN A 282 -11.75 9.65 4.50
CA ASN A 282 -11.50 11.08 4.29
C ASN A 282 -10.02 11.49 4.49
N LYS A 283 -9.08 10.55 4.44
CA LYS A 283 -7.64 10.81 4.50
C LYS A 283 -7.03 10.75 3.10
N GLU A 284 -5.98 11.53 2.85
CA GLU A 284 -5.17 11.37 1.64
C GLU A 284 -4.21 10.19 1.81
N SER A 285 -3.88 9.52 0.71
CA SER A 285 -2.84 8.49 0.70
C SER A 285 -1.47 9.16 0.64
N GLU A 286 -0.57 8.79 1.54
CA GLU A 286 0.85 9.14 1.47
C GLU A 286 1.62 7.89 1.03
N ASN A 287 2.65 8.05 0.19
CA ASN A 287 3.55 6.96 -0.21
C ASN A 287 2.86 5.71 -0.82
N ALA A 288 1.82 5.92 -1.64
CA ALA A 288 1.22 4.84 -2.42
C ALA A 288 2.28 4.16 -3.30
N HIS A 289 2.12 2.85 -3.56
CA HIS A 289 3.09 1.99 -4.24
C HIS A 289 4.32 1.61 -3.40
N LEU A 290 4.18 1.65 -2.07
CA LEU A 290 5.01 0.89 -1.15
C LEU A 290 4.14 -0.23 -0.59
N ALA A 291 4.62 -1.48 -0.63
CA ALA A 291 3.78 -2.63 -0.27
C ALA A 291 3.24 -2.53 1.16
N SER A 292 4.00 -1.93 2.09
CA SER A 292 3.53 -1.72 3.47
C SER A 292 2.40 -0.70 3.59
N GLU A 293 2.46 0.38 2.82
CA GLU A 293 1.49 1.48 2.88
C GLU A 293 0.21 1.11 2.14
N ASP A 294 0.31 0.38 1.04
CA ASP A 294 -0.84 -0.15 0.31
C ASP A 294 -1.59 -1.19 1.17
N VAL A 295 -0.87 -2.06 1.89
CA VAL A 295 -1.48 -2.93 2.90
C VAL A 295 -2.14 -2.14 4.03
N ASP A 296 -1.50 -1.08 4.52
CA ASP A 296 -2.03 -0.25 5.60
C ASP A 296 -3.36 0.42 5.19
N MET A 297 -3.40 1.02 4.00
CA MET A 297 -4.62 1.58 3.42
C MET A 297 -5.73 0.55 3.31
N LEU A 298 -5.39 -0.68 2.89
CA LEU A 298 -6.37 -1.76 2.75
C LEU A 298 -6.91 -2.23 4.11
N ILE A 299 -6.06 -2.33 5.14
CA ILE A 299 -6.48 -2.61 6.51
C ILE A 299 -7.40 -1.49 7.02
N HIS A 300 -7.05 -0.23 6.76
CA HIS A 300 -7.88 0.90 7.14
C HIS A 300 -9.28 0.81 6.51
N CYS A 301 -9.37 0.49 5.22
CA CYS A 301 -10.65 0.30 4.54
C CYS A 301 -11.46 -0.84 5.17
N ALA A 302 -10.82 -1.99 5.44
CA ALA A 302 -11.47 -3.13 6.08
C ALA A 302 -11.96 -2.80 7.50
N ALA A 303 -11.12 -2.13 8.30
CA ALA A 303 -11.46 -1.67 9.63
C ALA A 303 -12.60 -0.65 9.61
N THR A 304 -12.66 0.26 8.64
CA THR A 304 -13.79 1.21 8.49
C THR A 304 -15.11 0.50 8.23
N LEU A 305 -15.11 -0.65 7.54
CA LEU A 305 -16.30 -1.48 7.34
C LEU A 305 -16.63 -2.34 8.56
N GLY A 306 -15.65 -2.67 9.39
CA GLY A 306 -15.85 -3.42 10.62
C GLY A 306 -16.47 -4.80 10.38
N GLN A 307 -17.58 -5.07 11.06
CA GLN A 307 -18.30 -6.35 10.96
C GLN A 307 -18.79 -6.64 9.53
N ASP A 308 -19.18 -5.63 8.75
CA ASP A 308 -19.67 -5.82 7.38
C ASP A 308 -18.59 -6.44 6.48
N PHE A 309 -17.32 -6.06 6.70
CA PHE A 309 -16.18 -6.68 6.01
C PHE A 309 -16.05 -8.16 6.36
N VAL A 310 -16.15 -8.48 7.65
CA VAL A 310 -16.00 -9.85 8.17
C VAL A 310 -17.12 -10.75 7.66
N ASP A 311 -18.36 -10.26 7.67
CA ASP A 311 -19.53 -11.01 7.19
C ASP A 311 -19.47 -11.23 5.68
N TRP A 312 -19.08 -10.18 4.93
CA TRP A 312 -18.90 -10.30 3.48
C TRP A 312 -17.79 -11.31 3.15
N ALA A 313 -16.65 -11.25 3.86
CA ALA A 313 -15.54 -12.17 3.67
C ALA A 313 -15.96 -13.62 3.96
N ASN A 314 -16.66 -13.86 5.07
CA ASN A 314 -17.13 -15.20 5.44
C ASN A 314 -18.16 -15.81 4.47
N THR A 315 -18.81 -14.94 3.69
CA THR A 315 -19.77 -15.32 2.66
C THR A 315 -19.11 -15.60 1.32
N ASN A 316 -18.10 -14.81 0.95
CA ASN A 316 -17.55 -14.75 -0.42
C ASN A 316 -16.15 -15.35 -0.56
N ALA A 317 -15.48 -15.70 0.54
CA ALA A 317 -14.15 -16.28 0.50
C ALA A 317 -14.12 -17.59 -0.27
N LYS A 318 -13.06 -17.76 -1.07
CA LYS A 318 -12.76 -18.98 -1.83
C LYS A 318 -11.40 -19.52 -1.43
N LYS A 319 -11.09 -20.77 -1.76
CA LYS A 319 -9.74 -21.31 -1.53
C LYS A 319 -8.72 -20.62 -2.45
N LEU A 320 -7.56 -20.26 -1.91
CA LEU A 320 -6.44 -19.72 -2.69
C LEU A 320 -5.96 -20.71 -3.76
N SER A 321 -6.08 -22.02 -3.50
CA SER A 321 -5.80 -23.08 -4.48
C SER A 321 -6.66 -22.97 -5.74
N ALA A 322 -7.88 -22.40 -5.64
CA ALA A 322 -8.78 -22.19 -6.78
C ALA A 322 -8.37 -21.02 -7.70
N VAL A 323 -7.50 -20.12 -7.25
CA VAL A 323 -6.99 -19.02 -8.10
C VAL A 323 -5.92 -19.57 -9.04
N PRO A 324 -6.02 -19.39 -10.37
CA PRO A 324 -4.99 -19.88 -11.28
C PRO A 324 -3.67 -19.13 -11.07
N MET A 325 -2.54 -19.84 -11.12
CA MET A 325 -1.23 -19.19 -11.16
C MET A 325 -1.05 -18.43 -12.47
N MET A 326 -0.24 -17.37 -12.44
CA MET A 326 0.10 -16.63 -13.65
C MET A 326 0.96 -17.50 -14.56
N LYS A 327 0.52 -17.65 -15.82
CA LYS A 327 1.27 -18.42 -16.84
C LYS A 327 1.96 -17.46 -17.80
N PRO A 328 3.23 -17.71 -18.17
CA PRO A 328 3.92 -16.93 -19.18
C PRO A 328 3.09 -16.81 -20.45
N GLY A 329 2.92 -15.58 -20.93
CA GLY A 329 2.28 -15.27 -22.19
C GLY A 329 3.17 -15.66 -23.36
N VAL A 330 2.53 -16.01 -24.48
CA VAL A 330 3.19 -16.27 -25.76
C VAL A 330 3.11 -14.99 -26.60
N LYS A 331 4.20 -14.64 -27.31
CA LYS A 331 4.14 -13.53 -28.27
C LYS A 331 3.24 -13.94 -29.42
N LEU A 332 2.25 -13.12 -29.76
CA LEU A 332 1.44 -13.35 -30.96
C LEU A 332 2.38 -13.30 -32.18
N GLY A 333 2.54 -14.44 -32.85
CA GLY A 333 3.40 -14.58 -34.05
C GLY A 333 4.82 -15.12 -33.80
N SER A 334 5.11 -15.69 -32.62
CA SER A 334 6.35 -16.46 -32.37
C SER A 334 6.27 -17.90 -32.87
#